data_AF-A0A8J1JIM9-F1
#
_entry.id   AF-A0A8J1JIM9-F1
#
_cell.length_a   1.000
_cell.length_b   1.000
_cell.length_c   1.000
_cell.angle_alpha   90.00
_cell.angle_beta   90.00
_cell.angle_gamma   90.00
#
_symmetry.space_group_name_H-M   'P 1'
#
loop_
_entity.id
_entity.type
_entity.pdbx_description
1 polymer ?
#
loop_
_entity_poly.entity_id
_entity_poly.type
_entity_poly.pdbx_seq_one_letter_code
_entity_poly.pdbx_strand_id
1 'polypeptide(L)'
;MRYKVFGLLVFWLLINSVQPFGNGNVGLACDTMMPNHRTHAAQESMSPYRVAASSYSFSPGDEITVTLLANFNTTFEGFLLQARSVTGNRLVGNFRVLNSNSQILDCGGVMGLAVSHINTSKKSNITALWTAPDLSDNVHFRATFVRNFKTFWVGVESPLLTFITPSNQRPTTPNVPAVYVLSTNLPSNKVGSTIISRESCGTDKVCFSVPTDCDPSRSTNCYFMSSSPIETSGQGYLLGISGPSTGYVSVGFSDDMQMGNDDMYLCVMNAAGVIEVQHAYSEGKSQPRVLTPGNIEVILASYNNGIIQCTFIARSISILNPLQNSRSINSLYHIFLAYGSSSNGQVQYHGPSGRFISNSRIDLLAASNVTSGPYGLDPLVKAHGSLMLIAWMTTGSLGMILARYFKVTGKQLVLGKAVWFQAHFFLMALTVCATIASFVLAFVKEQGWNYNLSTHAIIGCIVMCLAFFQPLIALFRPSPQSSRRFIFNWFHVINALVIKVLAVANLFLGLQVVSHTYAWMPEVMGGFFAWEALAFISLEINAQMAEKETGRYDVNDDPKSKSPAKTDVFLLLIYLCGNLAFLITLLVAIGRS
;
A
#
# COMPACT_ATOMS: atom_id res chain seq x y z
N MET A 1 13.69 52.65 -23.48
CA MET A 1 14.38 51.35 -23.28
C MET A 1 15.79 51.56 -22.71
N ARG A 2 15.93 52.20 -21.54
CA ARG A 2 17.23 52.47 -20.88
C ARG A 2 17.20 52.51 -19.33
N TYR A 3 16.15 51.97 -18.70
CA TYR A 3 16.03 51.93 -17.22
C TYR A 3 15.71 50.52 -16.67
N LYS A 4 15.92 49.46 -17.46
CA LYS A 4 15.75 48.06 -17.01
C LYS A 4 17.06 47.28 -16.83
N VAL A 5 18.21 47.90 -17.11
CA VAL A 5 19.52 47.22 -17.05
C VAL A 5 20.32 47.62 -15.79
N PHE A 6 20.01 48.75 -15.14
CA PHE A 6 20.74 49.20 -13.96
C PHE A 6 20.28 48.54 -12.64
N GLY A 7 19.06 47.99 -12.59
CA GLY A 7 18.53 47.27 -11.42
C GLY A 7 19.10 45.86 -11.22
N LEU A 8 19.68 45.26 -12.27
CA LEU A 8 20.27 43.91 -12.21
C LEU A 8 21.72 43.90 -11.73
N LEU A 9 22.44 45.03 -11.84
CA LEU A 9 23.84 45.15 -11.42
C LEU A 9 24.01 45.42 -9.91
N VAL A 10 23.04 46.08 -9.27
CA VAL A 10 23.07 46.35 -7.82
C VAL A 10 22.66 45.13 -7.00
N PHE A 11 21.85 44.22 -7.57
CA PHE A 11 21.50 42.94 -6.93
C PHE A 11 22.63 41.90 -6.99
N TRP A 12 23.63 42.11 -7.86
CA TRP A 12 24.78 41.21 -8.04
C TRP A 12 25.97 41.57 -7.13
N LEU A 13 25.99 42.77 -6.54
CA LEU A 13 27.09 43.26 -5.69
C LEU A 13 26.82 43.15 -4.18
N LEU A 14 25.65 42.62 -3.76
CA LEU A 14 25.31 42.37 -2.35
C LEU A 14 25.39 40.89 -1.94
N ILE A 15 25.87 40.01 -2.82
CA ILE A 15 26.16 38.61 -2.47
C ILE A 15 27.67 38.45 -2.33
N ASN A 16 28.23 39.07 -1.29
CA ASN A 16 29.49 38.61 -0.75
C ASN A 16 29.25 37.24 -0.09
N SER A 17 29.55 36.21 -0.86
CA SER A 17 29.97 34.86 -0.48
C SER A 17 29.96 34.56 1.03
N VAL A 18 28.86 34.00 1.52
CA VAL A 18 28.94 33.00 2.58
C VAL A 18 28.93 31.66 1.88
N GLN A 19 30.10 31.04 1.71
CA GLN A 19 30.21 29.71 1.13
C GLN A 19 29.54 28.69 2.06
N PRO A 20 28.41 28.05 1.68
CA PRO A 20 27.91 26.91 2.41
C PRO A 20 28.67 25.70 1.89
N PHE A 21 29.75 25.31 2.57
CA PHE A 21 30.54 24.17 2.15
C PHE A 21 29.77 22.86 2.41
N GLY A 22 29.05 22.38 1.39
CA GLY A 22 28.43 21.05 1.35
C GLY A 22 29.45 19.92 1.10
N ASN A 23 30.73 20.15 1.43
CA ASN A 23 31.81 19.19 1.24
C ASN A 23 31.96 18.23 2.41
N GLY A 24 31.15 18.38 3.47
CA GLY A 24 31.10 17.53 4.65
C GLY A 24 32.38 17.42 5.48
N ASN A 25 33.36 18.32 5.31
CA ASN A 25 34.53 18.39 6.18
C ASN A 25 34.16 19.07 7.50
N VAL A 26 33.52 18.31 8.41
CA VAL A 26 32.85 18.81 9.62
C VAL A 26 33.53 18.36 10.92
N GLY A 27 34.86 18.32 10.95
CA GLY A 27 35.63 17.86 12.14
C GLY A 27 35.30 18.60 13.44
N LEU A 28 34.97 19.90 13.37
CA LEU A 28 34.54 20.69 14.54
C LEU A 28 33.17 20.25 15.12
N ALA A 29 32.37 19.51 14.35
CA ALA A 29 31.09 18.99 14.80
C ALA A 29 31.21 17.60 15.43
N CYS A 30 32.42 17.05 15.63
CA CYS A 30 32.55 15.69 16.16
C CYS A 30 31.96 15.53 17.56
N ASP A 31 32.09 16.53 18.44
CA ASP A 31 31.59 16.43 19.81
C ASP A 31 30.06 16.54 19.88
N THR A 32 29.51 17.59 19.24
CA THR A 32 28.07 17.90 19.26
C THR A 32 27.26 17.09 18.26
N MET A 33 27.91 16.55 17.23
CA MET A 33 27.31 15.96 16.05
C MET A 33 26.31 16.87 15.31
N MET A 34 26.29 18.17 15.62
CA MET A 34 25.31 19.12 15.10
C MET A 34 25.85 19.82 13.85
N PRO A 35 25.14 19.77 12.70
CA PRO A 35 25.57 20.47 11.50
C PRO A 35 25.38 21.99 11.70
N ASN A 36 26.30 22.79 11.14
CA ASN A 36 26.22 24.25 11.23
C ASN A 36 25.21 24.82 10.23
N HIS A 37 23.92 24.64 10.53
CA HIS A 37 22.79 25.08 9.71
C HIS A 37 22.10 26.33 10.29
N ARG A 38 22.89 27.25 10.84
CA ARG A 38 22.44 28.54 11.41
C ARG A 38 21.37 28.35 12.50
N THR A 39 20.18 28.91 12.28
CA THR A 39 19.07 28.95 13.25
C THR A 39 18.17 27.71 13.23
N HIS A 40 18.47 26.71 12.40
CA HIS A 40 17.68 25.50 12.31
C HIS A 40 18.11 24.50 13.39
N ALA A 41 17.14 23.98 14.15
CA ALA A 41 17.36 22.93 15.14
C ALA A 41 17.18 21.54 14.51
N ALA A 42 17.76 20.53 15.17
CA ALA A 42 17.52 19.13 14.82
C ALA A 42 16.03 18.80 14.94
N GLN A 43 15.54 17.91 14.09
CA GLN A 43 14.17 17.43 14.17
C GLN A 43 13.99 16.56 15.43
N GLU A 44 12.92 16.82 16.18
CA GLU A 44 12.53 16.02 17.35
C GLU A 44 11.71 14.77 16.96
N SER A 45 11.26 14.69 15.71
CA SER A 45 10.60 13.51 15.16
C SER A 45 11.59 12.35 14.98
N MET A 46 11.11 11.11 14.95
CA MET A 46 11.98 9.96 14.69
C MET A 46 12.65 10.07 13.33
N SER A 47 13.94 9.76 13.28
CA SER A 47 14.73 9.78 12.06
C SER A 47 14.19 8.80 11.02
N PRO A 48 13.98 9.20 9.75
CA PRO A 48 13.67 8.30 8.64
C PRO A 48 14.91 7.55 8.12
N TYR A 49 16.00 7.57 8.90
CA TYR A 49 17.28 6.96 8.60
C TYR A 49 17.74 6.13 9.81
N ARG A 50 18.49 5.05 9.57
CA ARG A 50 18.99 4.15 10.62
C ARG A 50 20.46 3.79 10.42
N VAL A 51 21.09 3.36 11.52
CA VAL A 51 22.47 2.85 11.56
C VAL A 51 22.41 1.34 11.83
N ALA A 52 22.97 0.54 10.93
CA ALA A 52 23.06 -0.92 11.06
C ALA A 52 24.51 -1.38 11.09
N ALA A 53 24.78 -2.52 11.73
CA ALA A 53 26.09 -3.14 11.81
C ALA A 53 26.02 -4.60 11.32
N SER A 54 27.12 -5.12 10.77
CA SER A 54 27.21 -6.52 10.33
C SER A 54 27.31 -7.52 11.48
N SER A 55 27.64 -7.05 12.69
CA SER A 55 27.69 -7.82 13.93
C SER A 55 27.26 -6.95 15.10
N TYR A 56 26.64 -7.56 16.11
CA TYR A 56 26.26 -6.93 17.40
C TYR A 56 27.15 -7.36 18.56
N SER A 57 28.27 -8.01 18.25
CA SER A 57 29.32 -8.32 19.18
C SER A 57 30.70 -8.18 18.53
N PHE A 58 31.72 -7.94 19.36
CA PHE A 58 33.09 -7.74 18.87
C PHE A 58 34.16 -8.13 19.89
N SER A 59 35.32 -8.52 19.37
CA SER A 59 36.61 -8.62 20.05
C SER A 59 37.57 -7.54 19.52
N PRO A 60 38.64 -7.18 20.24
CA PRO A 60 39.64 -6.23 19.75
C PRO A 60 40.23 -6.67 18.41
N GLY A 61 40.29 -5.75 17.44
CA GLY A 61 40.78 -6.00 16.09
C GLY A 61 39.73 -6.50 15.09
N ASP A 62 38.50 -6.82 15.52
CA ASP A 62 37.42 -7.19 14.59
C ASP A 62 37.08 -6.05 13.64
N GLU A 63 36.74 -6.39 12.40
CA GLU A 63 36.27 -5.45 11.39
C GLU A 63 34.76 -5.59 11.19
N ILE A 64 34.00 -4.55 11.57
CA ILE A 64 32.54 -4.51 11.46
C ILE A 64 32.14 -3.54 10.36
N THR A 65 31.30 -4.00 9.44
CA THR A 65 30.72 -3.13 8.42
C THR A 65 29.53 -2.38 9.00
N VAL A 66 29.62 -1.05 9.01
CA VAL A 66 28.57 -0.14 9.47
C VAL A 66 27.86 0.47 8.27
N THR A 67 26.54 0.37 8.25
CA THR A 67 25.70 0.84 7.13
C THR A 67 24.71 1.88 7.60
N LEU A 68 24.77 3.07 7.00
CA LEU A 68 23.77 4.12 7.12
C LEU A 68 22.70 3.91 6.05
N LEU A 69 21.42 3.85 6.43
CA LEU A 69 20.34 3.46 5.54
C LEU A 69 19.21 4.50 5.58
N ALA A 70 18.73 4.90 4.41
CA ALA A 70 17.49 5.66 4.27
C ALA A 70 16.28 4.74 4.14
N ASN A 71 15.14 5.17 4.68
CA ASN A 71 13.85 4.50 4.49
C ASN A 71 13.36 4.68 3.03
N PHE A 72 12.40 3.87 2.60
CA PHE A 72 11.92 3.82 1.21
C PHE A 72 11.46 5.21 0.72
N ASN A 73 11.89 5.58 -0.50
CA ASN A 73 11.62 6.88 -1.13
C ASN A 73 12.16 8.12 -0.39
N THR A 74 13.10 7.93 0.55
CA THR A 74 13.85 9.01 1.18
C THR A 74 15.33 8.93 0.82
N THR A 75 16.00 10.07 0.87
CA THR A 75 17.45 10.18 0.68
C THR A 75 18.01 11.18 1.68
N PHE A 76 19.29 11.09 1.98
CA PHE A 76 20.02 12.10 2.74
C PHE A 76 21.14 12.69 1.88
N GLU A 77 21.37 13.99 2.00
CA GLU A 77 22.41 14.72 1.27
C GLU A 77 23.74 14.65 2.04
N GLY A 78 23.67 14.69 3.37
CA GLY A 78 24.83 14.67 4.25
C GLY A 78 24.67 13.74 5.44
N PHE A 79 25.79 13.31 6.00
CA PHE A 79 25.86 12.53 7.22
C PHE A 79 27.16 12.79 8.00
N LEU A 80 27.15 12.41 9.28
CA LEU A 80 28.31 12.29 10.17
C LEU A 80 28.14 11.03 11.02
N LEU A 81 29.07 10.09 10.96
CA LEU A 81 29.05 8.79 11.65
C LEU A 81 30.23 8.68 12.61
N GLN A 82 29.98 8.15 13.81
CA GLN A 82 30.96 7.91 14.87
C GLN A 82 30.64 6.60 15.60
N ALA A 83 31.63 6.07 16.33
CA ALA A 83 31.43 5.02 17.32
C ALA A 83 31.77 5.57 18.70
N ARG A 84 30.93 5.26 19.70
CA ARG A 84 31.11 5.76 21.07
C ARG A 84 31.06 4.64 22.10
N SER A 85 31.94 4.72 23.09
CA SER A 85 31.91 3.85 24.26
C SER A 85 30.66 4.14 25.09
N VAL A 86 30.02 3.10 25.62
CA VAL A 86 28.82 3.24 26.45
C VAL A 86 29.18 3.87 27.78
N THR A 87 30.27 3.40 28.41
CA THR A 87 30.84 4.06 29.58
C THR A 87 31.69 5.25 29.13
N GLY A 88 31.24 6.46 29.50
CA GLY A 88 31.98 7.70 29.28
C GLY A 88 31.80 8.39 27.92
N ASN A 89 31.02 7.82 26.98
CA ASN A 89 30.64 8.47 25.72
C ASN A 89 31.83 8.95 24.86
N ARG A 90 32.95 8.21 24.89
CA ARG A 90 34.21 8.58 24.22
C ARG A 90 34.22 8.06 22.79
N LEU A 91 34.82 8.80 21.86
CA LEU A 91 35.04 8.33 20.47
C LEU A 91 36.03 7.17 20.46
N VAL A 92 35.69 6.07 19.79
CA VAL A 92 36.46 4.81 19.86
C VAL A 92 36.54 4.08 18.51
N GLY A 93 37.62 3.32 18.33
CA GLY A 93 37.87 2.52 17.13
C GLY A 93 38.37 3.34 15.95
N ASN A 94 38.40 2.75 14.77
CA ASN A 94 38.93 3.40 13.58
C ASN A 94 38.13 3.02 12.33
N PHE A 95 37.66 4.03 11.58
CA PHE A 95 36.91 3.84 10.36
C PHE A 95 37.78 3.88 9.11
N ARG A 96 37.39 3.07 8.13
CA ARG A 96 37.86 3.13 6.74
C ARG A 96 36.66 3.27 5.82
N VAL A 97 36.78 4.12 4.80
CA VAL A 97 35.72 4.33 3.82
C VAL A 97 35.76 3.22 2.77
N LEU A 98 34.59 2.65 2.47
CA LEU A 98 34.42 1.67 1.39
C LEU A 98 33.81 2.31 0.13
N ASN A 99 33.15 3.47 0.27
CA ASN A 99 32.43 4.15 -0.80
C ASN A 99 33.11 5.47 -1.20
N SER A 100 33.06 5.81 -2.49
CA SER A 100 33.66 7.03 -3.06
C SER A 100 32.98 8.35 -2.67
N ASN A 101 31.81 8.30 -2.02
CA ASN A 101 31.05 9.48 -1.58
C ASN A 101 31.24 9.82 -0.08
N SER A 102 32.21 9.18 0.56
CA SER A 102 32.51 9.32 1.99
C SER A 102 33.97 9.71 2.20
N GLN A 103 34.25 10.39 3.30
CA GLN A 103 35.60 10.71 3.77
C GLN A 103 35.72 10.42 5.26
N ILE A 104 36.93 10.07 5.69
CA ILE A 104 37.30 10.06 7.10
C ILE A 104 37.52 11.49 7.58
N LEU A 105 37.18 11.76 8.83
CA LEU A 105 37.39 13.06 9.46
C LEU A 105 38.50 13.00 10.51
N ASP A 106 39.14 14.16 10.69
CA ASP A 106 39.93 14.48 11.87
C ASP A 106 38.98 14.99 12.96
N CYS A 107 38.88 14.25 14.06
CA CYS A 107 38.18 14.67 15.26
C CYS A 107 39.21 14.88 16.38
N GLY A 108 39.55 16.14 16.66
CA GLY A 108 40.42 16.49 17.79
C GLY A 108 41.89 16.05 17.62
N GLY A 109 42.39 15.97 16.38
CA GLY A 109 43.75 15.56 16.04
C GLY A 109 43.90 14.06 15.75
N VAL A 110 42.81 13.31 15.73
CA VAL A 110 42.81 11.86 15.46
C VAL A 110 41.98 11.58 14.20
N MET A 111 42.67 11.09 13.17
CA MET A 111 42.05 10.67 11.91
C MET A 111 41.34 9.32 12.08
N GLY A 112 40.16 9.19 11.47
CA GLY A 112 39.43 7.93 11.37
C GLY A 112 38.46 7.65 12.51
N LEU A 113 38.28 8.56 13.48
CA LEU A 113 37.25 8.43 14.52
C LEU A 113 35.83 8.71 14.02
N ALA A 114 35.70 9.39 12.89
CA ALA A 114 34.42 9.70 12.27
C ALA A 114 34.47 9.63 10.75
N VAL A 115 33.29 9.48 10.14
CA VAL A 115 33.10 9.45 8.69
C VAL A 115 32.00 10.44 8.30
N SER A 116 32.19 11.18 7.22
CA SER A 116 31.19 12.09 6.67
C SER A 116 31.12 12.02 5.14
N HIS A 117 30.17 12.76 4.58
CA HIS A 117 29.99 12.91 3.13
C HIS A 117 31.06 13.83 2.51
N ILE A 118 31.37 13.66 1.22
CA ILE A 118 32.25 14.60 0.46
C ILE A 118 31.49 15.63 -0.39
N ASN A 119 30.20 15.38 -0.63
CA ASN A 119 29.34 16.18 -1.49
C ASN A 119 27.87 16.03 -1.07
N THR A 120 27.00 16.90 -1.58
CA THR A 120 25.55 16.90 -1.30
C THR A 120 24.74 16.00 -2.23
N SER A 121 25.37 15.07 -2.95
CA SER A 121 24.62 14.11 -3.77
C SER A 121 23.67 13.31 -2.89
N LYS A 122 22.47 13.02 -3.40
CA LYS A 122 21.46 12.26 -2.65
C LYS A 122 21.91 10.82 -2.48
N LYS A 123 21.90 10.34 -1.24
CA LYS A 123 22.34 9.00 -0.86
C LYS A 123 21.17 8.23 -0.26
N SER A 124 21.06 6.96 -0.62
CA SER A 124 20.12 6.00 -0.04
C SER A 124 20.80 5.08 0.97
N ASN A 125 22.08 4.80 0.78
CA ASN A 125 22.91 4.07 1.74
C ASN A 125 24.37 4.54 1.71
N ILE A 126 25.09 4.34 2.81
CA ILE A 126 26.54 4.49 2.92
C ILE A 126 27.10 3.38 3.79
N THR A 127 28.21 2.78 3.39
CA THR A 127 28.96 1.78 4.15
C THR A 127 30.33 2.32 4.56
N ALA A 128 30.74 1.98 5.78
CA ALA A 128 32.08 2.20 6.30
C ALA A 128 32.52 0.95 7.08
N LEU A 129 33.81 0.64 7.04
CA LEU A 129 34.38 -0.44 7.83
C LEU A 129 34.93 0.13 9.14
N TRP A 130 34.57 -0.44 10.26
CA TRP A 130 35.03 -0.03 11.59
C TRP A 130 35.91 -1.13 12.20
N THR A 131 37.13 -0.79 12.58
CA THR A 131 38.03 -1.68 13.31
C THR A 131 37.88 -1.46 14.81
N ALA A 132 37.56 -2.53 15.54
CA ALA A 132 37.36 -2.50 16.97
C ALA A 132 38.67 -2.17 17.73
N PRO A 133 38.67 -1.22 18.66
CA PRO A 133 39.83 -0.87 19.46
C PRO A 133 40.06 -1.89 20.59
N ASP A 134 41.24 -1.82 21.21
CA ASP A 134 41.51 -2.56 22.45
C ASP A 134 40.82 -1.86 23.63
N LEU A 135 39.58 -2.28 23.89
CA LEU A 135 38.61 -1.69 24.81
C LEU A 135 37.82 -2.81 25.48
N SER A 136 37.60 -2.69 26.79
CA SER A 136 36.75 -3.60 27.58
C SER A 136 35.41 -2.93 27.94
N ASP A 137 34.72 -2.40 26.95
CA ASP A 137 33.42 -1.73 27.08
C ASP A 137 32.57 -1.96 25.83
N ASN A 138 31.25 -1.88 26.00
CA ASN A 138 30.31 -1.94 24.89
C ASN A 138 30.36 -0.64 24.07
N VAL A 139 29.96 -0.75 22.81
CA VAL A 139 30.01 0.35 21.84
C VAL A 139 28.64 0.50 21.18
N HIS A 140 28.28 1.72 20.81
CA HIS A 140 27.19 1.96 19.85
C HIS A 140 27.69 2.89 18.74
N PHE A 141 27.16 2.71 17.54
CA PHE A 141 27.38 3.66 16.46
C PHE A 141 26.35 4.77 16.58
N ARG A 142 26.77 6.00 16.28
CA ARG A 142 25.91 7.17 16.34
C ARG A 142 26.07 7.97 15.06
N ALA A 143 24.96 8.47 14.52
CA ALA A 143 24.95 9.22 13.28
C ALA A 143 24.08 10.47 13.33
N THR A 144 24.48 11.46 12.53
CA THR A 144 23.67 12.61 12.14
C THR A 144 23.32 12.47 10.67
N PHE A 145 22.06 12.70 10.32
CA PHE A 145 21.56 12.64 8.95
C PHE A 145 20.99 13.99 8.52
N VAL A 146 21.41 14.46 7.35
CA VAL A 146 20.95 15.72 6.76
C VAL A 146 20.13 15.40 5.51
N ARG A 147 18.82 15.67 5.55
CA ARG A 147 17.96 15.55 4.37
C ARG A 147 18.14 16.72 3.42
N ASN A 148 18.24 17.92 3.98
CA ASN A 148 18.55 19.18 3.30
C ASN A 148 18.99 20.21 4.36
N PHE A 149 19.35 21.43 3.94
CA PHE A 149 19.83 22.48 4.85
C PHE A 149 18.92 22.77 6.05
N LYS A 150 17.60 22.60 5.93
CA LYS A 150 16.64 22.92 7.01
C LYS A 150 16.24 21.72 7.86
N THR A 151 16.44 20.50 7.35
CA THR A 151 15.86 19.28 7.93
C THR A 151 16.96 18.24 8.16
N PHE A 152 17.26 17.98 9.44
CA PHE A 152 18.30 17.05 9.85
C PHE A 152 18.01 16.44 11.22
N TRP A 153 18.55 15.24 11.47
CA TRP A 153 18.44 14.50 12.72
C TRP A 153 19.82 14.26 13.29
N VAL A 154 19.98 14.46 14.60
CA VAL A 154 21.26 14.31 15.31
C VAL A 154 21.13 13.19 16.33
N GLY A 155 22.14 12.34 16.45
CA GLY A 155 22.20 11.32 17.49
C GLY A 155 21.32 10.10 17.24
N VAL A 156 21.21 9.68 15.97
CA VAL A 156 20.57 8.41 15.61
C VAL A 156 21.54 7.28 15.93
N GLU A 157 21.19 6.43 16.90
CA GLU A 157 22.08 5.37 17.41
C GLU A 157 21.75 4.01 16.77
N SER A 158 22.77 3.15 16.65
CA SER A 158 22.61 1.74 16.30
C SER A 158 22.19 0.93 17.52
N PRO A 159 21.77 -0.34 17.34
CA PRO A 159 21.77 -1.29 18.45
C PRO A 159 23.15 -1.41 19.09
N LEU A 160 23.16 -1.86 20.35
CA LEU A 160 24.37 -2.02 21.16
C LEU A 160 25.27 -3.13 20.60
N LEU A 161 26.57 -2.87 20.54
CA LEU A 161 27.60 -3.86 20.26
C LEU A 161 28.22 -4.33 21.58
N THR A 162 28.10 -5.63 21.85
CA THR A 162 28.58 -6.24 23.09
C THR A 162 30.04 -6.68 22.95
N PHE A 163 30.90 -6.26 23.88
CA PHE A 163 32.28 -6.74 23.95
C PHE A 163 32.33 -8.21 24.38
N ILE A 164 33.11 -9.02 23.67
CA ILE A 164 33.35 -10.44 24.00
C ILE A 164 34.85 -10.64 24.21
N THR A 165 35.22 -11.26 25.33
CA THR A 165 36.60 -11.66 25.59
C THR A 165 36.98 -12.85 24.71
N PRO A 166 38.12 -12.83 23.99
CA PRO A 166 38.58 -13.99 23.23
C PRO A 166 38.81 -15.16 24.18
N SER A 167 37.97 -16.20 24.12
CA SER A 167 38.29 -17.46 24.77
C SER A 167 39.33 -18.17 23.92
N ASN A 168 40.44 -18.56 24.56
CA ASN A 168 41.60 -19.14 23.91
C ASN A 168 41.33 -20.61 23.54
N GLN A 169 40.38 -20.89 22.65
CA GLN A 169 40.22 -22.22 22.06
C GLN A 169 39.87 -22.12 20.58
N ARG A 170 40.86 -22.49 19.76
CA ARG A 170 40.74 -22.73 18.33
C ARG A 170 40.49 -24.23 18.11
N PRO A 171 39.33 -24.66 17.59
CA PRO A 171 39.23 -25.94 16.90
C PRO A 171 39.33 -25.72 15.39
N THR A 172 40.38 -26.27 14.82
CA THR A 172 40.57 -26.46 13.38
C THR A 172 39.71 -27.63 12.90
N THR A 173 38.79 -27.42 11.94
CA THR A 173 38.63 -28.13 10.64
C THR A 173 37.25 -27.86 10.00
N PRO A 174 37.10 -28.00 8.67
CA PRO A 174 36.01 -27.40 7.89
C PRO A 174 34.92 -28.37 7.39
N ASN A 175 33.78 -27.78 7.03
CA ASN A 175 32.68 -28.27 6.17
C ASN A 175 31.60 -29.19 6.78
N VAL A 176 30.58 -28.57 7.41
CA VAL A 176 29.14 -28.88 7.26
C VAL A 176 28.36 -27.57 7.49
N PRO A 177 27.29 -27.21 6.73
CA PRO A 177 26.51 -26.01 7.02
C PRO A 177 25.78 -26.17 8.36
N ALA A 178 26.16 -25.39 9.36
CA ALA A 178 25.56 -25.43 10.69
C ALA A 178 24.26 -24.62 10.73
N VAL A 179 23.20 -25.27 11.23
CA VAL A 179 22.01 -24.62 11.78
C VAL A 179 22.45 -23.85 13.02
N TYR A 180 22.32 -22.52 13.02
CA TYR A 180 22.63 -21.69 14.18
C TYR A 180 21.44 -21.71 15.15
N VAL A 181 21.50 -22.58 16.16
CA VAL A 181 20.68 -22.46 17.36
C VAL A 181 21.42 -21.53 18.32
N LEU A 182 20.85 -20.36 18.63
CA LEU A 182 21.34 -19.53 19.74
C LEU A 182 21.02 -20.26 21.05
N SER A 183 22.01 -20.96 21.61
CA SER A 183 21.90 -21.57 22.94
C SER A 183 22.22 -20.51 24.00
N THR A 184 21.18 -20.02 24.67
CA THR A 184 21.33 -19.41 25.99
C THR A 184 21.30 -20.52 27.03
N ASN A 185 22.33 -20.61 27.87
CA ASN A 185 22.33 -21.49 29.05
C ASN A 185 21.22 -21.07 30.02
N LEU A 186 20.05 -21.70 29.90
CA LEU A 186 18.97 -21.66 30.89
C LEU A 186 18.68 -23.10 31.37
N PRO A 187 18.39 -23.31 32.67
CA PRO A 187 18.13 -24.64 33.22
C PRO A 187 16.93 -25.32 32.54
N SER A 188 17.13 -26.59 32.22
CA SER A 188 16.42 -27.43 31.23
C SER A 188 14.95 -27.80 31.50
N ASN A 189 14.17 -27.05 32.28
CA ASN A 189 12.84 -27.53 32.72
C ASN A 189 11.61 -26.67 32.40
N LYS A 190 11.68 -25.65 31.53
CA LYS A 190 10.47 -24.90 31.13
C LYS A 190 10.56 -24.13 29.80
N VAL A 191 11.22 -24.70 28.78
CA VAL A 191 11.13 -24.17 27.40
C VAL A 191 10.08 -25.00 26.66
N GLY A 192 8.93 -24.38 26.36
CA GLY A 192 7.91 -24.97 25.50
C GLY A 192 8.49 -25.30 24.12
N SER A 193 7.98 -26.36 23.51
CA SER A 193 8.40 -26.89 22.20
C SER A 193 8.79 -25.79 21.20
N THR A 194 9.94 -25.95 20.54
CA THR A 194 10.38 -25.10 19.40
C THR A 194 9.49 -25.28 18.16
N ILE A 195 8.54 -26.21 18.19
CA ILE A 195 7.60 -26.49 17.11
C ILE A 195 6.35 -25.62 17.29
N ILE A 196 6.06 -24.79 16.28
CA ILE A 196 4.78 -24.08 16.19
C ILE A 196 3.71 -25.11 15.77
N SER A 197 2.69 -25.31 16.61
CA SER A 197 1.59 -26.25 16.38
C SER A 197 0.28 -25.74 16.98
N ARG A 198 -0.82 -26.42 16.66
CA ARG A 198 -2.13 -26.17 17.30
C ARG A 198 -2.31 -26.78 18.69
N GLU A 199 -1.30 -27.47 19.19
CA GLU A 199 -1.38 -28.05 20.53
C GLU A 199 -1.67 -26.95 21.56
N SER A 200 -2.64 -27.20 22.45
CA SER A 200 -3.15 -26.28 23.49
C SER A 200 -3.89 -25.01 23.00
N CYS A 201 -4.28 -24.95 21.72
CA CYS A 201 -5.14 -23.87 21.23
C CYS A 201 -6.53 -23.90 21.87
N GLY A 202 -6.96 -22.77 22.42
CA GLY A 202 -8.24 -22.64 23.14
C GLY A 202 -8.21 -23.11 24.59
N THR A 203 -7.11 -23.71 25.06
CA THR A 203 -6.92 -24.09 26.46
C THR A 203 -5.87 -23.22 27.13
N ASP A 204 -4.66 -23.15 26.56
CA ASP A 204 -3.52 -22.40 27.10
C ASP A 204 -3.04 -21.30 26.15
N LYS A 205 -3.41 -21.40 24.86
CA LYS A 205 -3.03 -20.47 23.80
C LYS A 205 -4.26 -19.85 23.13
N VAL A 206 -4.15 -18.58 22.80
CA VAL A 206 -4.94 -17.98 21.72
C VAL A 206 -4.35 -18.43 20.40
N CYS A 207 -5.17 -18.89 19.47
CA CYS A 207 -4.70 -19.32 18.16
C CYS A 207 -5.58 -18.78 17.04
N PHE A 208 -4.93 -18.22 16.02
CA PHE A 208 -5.57 -17.81 14.77
C PHE A 208 -4.95 -18.58 13.61
N SER A 209 -5.74 -19.40 12.92
CA SER A 209 -5.29 -20.25 11.81
C SER A 209 -6.12 -20.02 10.54
N VAL A 210 -5.45 -19.95 9.39
CA VAL A 210 -6.08 -19.90 8.07
C VAL A 210 -5.38 -20.89 7.13
N PRO A 211 -6.09 -21.90 6.57
CA PRO A 211 -7.52 -22.20 6.72
C PRO A 211 -7.95 -22.49 8.17
N THR A 212 -9.26 -22.39 8.45
CA THR A 212 -9.78 -22.70 9.78
C THR A 212 -9.33 -24.09 10.21
N ASP A 213 -8.83 -24.16 11.43
CA ASP A 213 -8.34 -25.37 12.06
C ASP A 213 -7.05 -26.01 11.50
N CYS A 214 -6.33 -25.34 10.59
CA CYS A 214 -5.07 -25.86 10.06
C CYS A 214 -3.94 -25.89 11.11
N ASP A 215 -3.11 -26.93 11.07
CA ASP A 215 -1.95 -27.09 11.96
C ASP A 215 -0.63 -26.89 11.20
N PRO A 216 0.18 -25.88 11.57
CA PRO A 216 1.47 -25.62 10.91
C PRO A 216 2.51 -26.73 11.11
N SER A 217 2.33 -27.63 12.09
CA SER A 217 3.19 -28.80 12.26
C SER A 217 2.87 -29.96 11.31
N ARG A 218 1.69 -29.92 10.66
CA ARG A 218 1.18 -31.00 9.78
C ARG A 218 0.87 -30.54 8.37
N SER A 219 0.63 -29.25 8.16
CA SER A 219 0.24 -28.65 6.88
C SER A 219 1.21 -27.53 6.49
N THR A 220 1.71 -27.60 5.26
CA THR A 220 2.54 -26.53 4.66
C THR A 220 1.70 -25.33 4.23
N ASN A 221 0.40 -25.52 3.99
CA ASN A 221 -0.54 -24.46 3.64
C ASN A 221 -1.34 -24.05 4.89
N CYS A 222 -0.66 -23.41 5.83
CA CYS A 222 -1.27 -22.94 7.07
C CYS A 222 -0.62 -21.64 7.53
N TYR A 223 -1.39 -20.55 7.50
CA TYR A 223 -1.04 -19.30 8.15
C TYR A 223 -1.52 -19.36 9.58
N PHE A 224 -0.62 -19.15 10.53
CA PHE A 224 -0.88 -19.41 11.93
C PHE A 224 -0.24 -18.36 12.81
N MET A 225 -0.98 -17.96 13.84
CA MET A 225 -0.51 -17.17 14.97
C MET A 225 -0.97 -17.85 16.27
N SER A 226 -0.08 -17.95 17.24
CA SER A 226 -0.42 -18.29 18.62
C SER A 226 0.14 -17.29 19.61
N SER A 227 -0.56 -17.12 20.72
CA SER A 227 -0.15 -16.29 21.86
C SER A 227 -0.46 -17.00 23.18
N SER A 228 0.51 -17.03 24.10
CA SER A 228 0.30 -17.44 25.50
C SER A 228 1.03 -16.52 26.47
N PRO A 229 0.46 -16.23 27.65
CA PRO A 229 1.11 -15.42 28.67
C PRO A 229 2.36 -16.11 29.26
N ILE A 230 3.34 -15.33 29.70
CA ILE A 230 4.55 -15.84 30.35
C ILE A 230 4.41 -15.76 31.89
N GLU A 231 4.45 -16.93 32.55
CA GLU A 231 4.17 -17.07 33.98
C GLU A 231 5.18 -16.35 34.91
N THR A 232 6.42 -16.15 34.49
CA THR A 232 7.52 -15.72 35.38
C THR A 232 7.63 -14.21 35.63
N SER A 233 6.84 -13.37 34.95
CA SER A 233 6.91 -11.91 35.13
C SER A 233 5.60 -11.14 34.89
N GLY A 234 4.52 -11.79 34.43
CA GLY A 234 3.23 -11.12 34.21
C GLY A 234 3.24 -9.99 33.18
N GLN A 235 4.32 -9.79 32.43
CA GLN A 235 4.52 -8.65 31.53
C GLN A 235 5.08 -9.07 30.15
N GLY A 236 4.53 -10.14 29.55
CA GLY A 236 4.88 -10.52 28.18
C GLY A 236 4.14 -11.74 27.64
N TYR A 237 4.21 -11.91 26.33
CA TYR A 237 3.56 -12.97 25.58
C TYR A 237 4.60 -13.78 24.81
N LEU A 238 4.43 -15.10 24.80
CA LEU A 238 5.09 -16.00 23.87
C LEU A 238 4.26 -16.04 22.59
N LEU A 239 4.82 -15.50 21.50
CA LEU A 239 4.18 -15.47 20.19
C LEU A 239 4.82 -16.51 19.27
N GLY A 240 3.99 -17.25 18.54
CA GLY A 240 4.39 -18.14 17.46
C GLY A 240 3.70 -17.73 16.16
N ILE A 241 4.47 -17.46 15.10
CA ILE A 241 3.94 -17.06 13.79
C ILE A 241 4.50 -18.03 12.74
N SER A 242 3.63 -18.57 11.88
CA SER A 242 4.01 -19.49 10.80
C SER A 242 3.19 -19.21 9.54
N GLY A 243 3.79 -19.37 8.37
CA GLY A 243 3.05 -19.34 7.11
C GLY A 243 3.90 -19.51 5.86
N PRO A 244 3.33 -20.04 4.76
CA PRO A 244 4.00 -20.10 3.47
C PRO A 244 4.16 -18.69 2.89
N SER A 245 5.38 -18.22 2.69
CA SER A 245 5.67 -16.89 2.15
C SER A 245 7.10 -16.79 1.66
N THR A 246 7.35 -16.01 0.62
CA THR A 246 8.69 -15.76 0.08
C THR A 246 9.35 -14.50 0.66
N GLY A 247 8.64 -13.75 1.50
CA GLY A 247 9.14 -12.48 2.03
C GLY A 247 8.88 -12.31 3.51
N TYR A 248 7.61 -12.27 3.91
CA TYR A 248 7.26 -12.11 5.32
C TYR A 248 5.95 -12.76 5.70
N VAL A 249 5.80 -13.01 7.00
CA VAL A 249 4.53 -13.28 7.68
C VAL A 249 4.46 -12.37 8.91
N SER A 250 3.31 -11.79 9.20
CA SER A 250 3.16 -10.82 10.27
C SER A 250 1.84 -10.93 11.02
N VAL A 251 1.87 -10.57 12.30
CA VAL A 251 0.68 -10.34 13.11
C VAL A 251 0.57 -8.86 13.46
N GLY A 252 -0.65 -8.31 13.37
CA GLY A 252 -0.99 -6.96 13.83
C GLY A 252 -2.12 -6.99 14.86
N PHE A 253 -2.12 -6.03 15.76
CA PHE A 253 -3.12 -5.83 16.80
C PHE A 253 -3.78 -4.47 16.60
N SER A 254 -5.09 -4.48 16.37
CA SER A 254 -5.86 -3.28 16.02
C SER A 254 -7.10 -3.12 16.90
N ASP A 255 -7.59 -1.87 17.01
CA ASP A 255 -8.86 -1.54 17.67
C ASP A 255 -10.07 -1.75 16.77
N ASP A 256 -9.86 -1.79 15.45
CA ASP A 256 -10.88 -1.94 14.44
C ASP A 256 -10.46 -2.96 13.37
N MET A 257 -11.25 -3.09 12.31
CA MET A 257 -10.96 -4.03 11.22
C MET A 257 -10.22 -3.35 10.04
N GLN A 258 -9.58 -2.20 10.27
CA GLN A 258 -8.91 -1.42 9.23
C GLN A 258 -7.43 -1.23 9.55
N MET A 259 -6.58 -1.57 8.57
CA MET A 259 -5.15 -1.29 8.68
C MET A 259 -4.91 0.22 8.71
N GLY A 260 -4.26 0.70 9.76
CA GLY A 260 -4.10 2.13 9.96
C GLY A 260 -3.23 2.51 11.15
N ASN A 261 -3.57 2.09 12.36
CA ASN A 261 -2.92 2.55 13.58
C ASN A 261 -2.60 1.35 14.48
N ASP A 262 -1.85 0.41 13.91
CA ASP A 262 -1.76 -0.96 14.42
C ASP A 262 -0.34 -1.29 14.89
N ASP A 263 -0.25 -1.91 16.07
CA ASP A 263 0.99 -2.49 16.58
C ASP A 263 1.21 -3.86 15.94
N MET A 264 2.41 -4.15 15.42
CA MET A 264 2.64 -5.37 14.67
C MET A 264 4.01 -5.98 14.88
N TYR A 265 4.06 -7.31 14.73
CA TYR A 265 5.29 -8.08 14.72
C TYR A 265 5.44 -8.77 13.36
N LEU A 266 6.63 -8.66 12.79
CA LEU A 266 6.96 -9.10 11.44
C LEU A 266 8.05 -10.17 11.52
N CYS A 267 7.80 -11.33 10.91
CA CYS A 267 8.84 -12.27 10.50
C CYS A 267 9.21 -11.98 9.06
N VAL A 268 10.31 -11.25 8.84
CA VAL A 268 10.66 -10.73 7.51
C VAL A 268 12.02 -11.22 7.05
N MET A 269 12.09 -11.61 5.78
CA MET A 269 13.33 -12.00 5.11
C MET A 269 14.14 -10.77 4.72
N ASN A 270 15.40 -10.73 5.17
CA ASN A 270 16.36 -9.69 4.86
C ASN A 270 17.06 -9.93 3.50
N ALA A 271 17.97 -9.03 3.12
CA ALA A 271 18.71 -9.13 1.86
C ALA A 271 19.62 -10.38 1.76
N ALA A 272 20.03 -10.93 2.90
CA ALA A 272 20.85 -12.14 2.99
C ALA A 272 20.02 -13.43 2.99
N GLY A 273 18.69 -13.34 2.88
CA GLY A 273 17.78 -14.49 2.94
C GLY A 273 17.52 -15.01 4.36
N VAL A 274 17.90 -14.25 5.39
CA VAL A 274 17.70 -14.61 6.80
C VAL A 274 16.41 -13.99 7.32
N ILE A 275 15.66 -14.74 8.14
CA ILE A 275 14.43 -14.25 8.78
C ILE A 275 14.80 -13.47 10.04
N GLU A 276 14.27 -12.26 10.13
CA GLU A 276 14.38 -11.39 11.29
C GLU A 276 13.00 -11.13 11.89
N VAL A 277 12.92 -11.09 13.23
CA VAL A 277 11.73 -10.63 13.94
C VAL A 277 11.85 -9.12 14.16
N GLN A 278 10.88 -8.36 13.68
CA GLN A 278 10.82 -6.91 13.85
C GLN A 278 9.52 -6.52 14.56
N HIS A 279 9.61 -5.55 15.47
CA HIS A 279 8.44 -4.83 16.00
C HIS A 279 8.23 -3.57 15.17
N ALA A 280 7.02 -3.33 14.71
CA ALA A 280 6.69 -2.19 13.87
C ALA A 280 5.31 -1.63 14.22
N TYR A 281 5.06 -0.41 13.75
CA TYR A 281 3.78 0.27 13.88
C TYR A 281 3.30 0.74 12.50
N SER A 282 2.03 0.50 12.18
CA SER A 282 1.41 1.02 10.95
C SER A 282 0.86 2.42 11.19
N GLU A 283 1.08 3.31 10.22
CA GLU A 283 0.35 4.58 10.07
C GLU A 283 -0.30 4.60 8.66
N GLY A 284 -1.63 4.47 8.62
CA GLY A 284 -2.39 4.20 7.41
C GLY A 284 -2.05 2.84 6.77
N LYS A 285 -2.11 2.79 5.43
CA LYS A 285 -1.74 1.62 4.60
C LYS A 285 -0.33 1.76 4.00
N SER A 286 0.55 2.52 4.66
CA SER A 286 1.91 2.78 4.19
C SER A 286 2.90 1.75 4.75
N GLN A 287 4.17 1.82 4.33
CA GLN A 287 5.24 0.97 4.87
C GLN A 287 5.28 1.12 6.41
N PRO A 288 5.11 0.03 7.18
CA PRO A 288 5.16 0.11 8.64
C PRO A 288 6.53 0.63 9.12
N ARG A 289 6.48 1.46 10.16
CA ARG A 289 7.68 1.98 10.80
C ARG A 289 8.20 0.96 11.80
N VAL A 290 9.37 0.38 11.51
CA VAL A 290 10.08 -0.48 12.45
C VAL A 290 10.45 0.35 13.68
N LEU A 291 10.02 -0.12 14.85
CA LEU A 291 10.34 0.48 16.12
C LEU A 291 11.71 -0.06 16.58
N THR A 292 12.44 0.72 17.38
CA THR A 292 13.60 0.19 18.10
C THR A 292 13.16 -1.08 18.81
N PRO A 293 13.93 -2.19 18.76
CA PRO A 293 13.53 -3.42 19.41
C PRO A 293 13.14 -3.10 20.85
N GLY A 294 11.84 -3.20 21.15
CA GLY A 294 11.39 -3.33 22.53
C GLY A 294 11.97 -4.61 23.11
N ASN A 295 11.56 -5.02 24.30
CA ASN A 295 12.03 -6.26 24.92
C ASN A 295 11.51 -7.52 24.17
N ILE A 296 11.96 -7.72 22.92
CA ILE A 296 11.75 -8.91 22.10
C ILE A 296 12.93 -9.85 22.34
N GLU A 297 12.61 -11.09 22.70
CA GLU A 297 13.59 -12.15 22.83
C GLU A 297 13.24 -13.25 21.82
N VAL A 298 14.03 -13.34 20.75
CA VAL A 298 13.80 -14.29 19.66
C VAL A 298 14.26 -15.68 20.10
N ILE A 299 13.35 -16.66 20.05
CA ILE A 299 13.63 -18.07 20.36
C ILE A 299 13.90 -18.84 19.07
N LEU A 300 13.09 -18.61 18.04
CA LEU A 300 13.20 -19.23 16.73
C LEU A 300 12.91 -18.18 15.65
N ALA A 301 13.72 -18.19 14.59
CA ALA A 301 13.43 -17.54 13.32
C ALA A 301 13.99 -18.43 12.22
N SER A 302 13.13 -18.95 11.34
CA SER A 302 13.54 -19.91 10.33
C SER A 302 12.77 -19.74 9.03
N TYR A 303 13.43 -20.13 7.94
CA TYR A 303 12.85 -20.28 6.63
C TYR A 303 13.18 -21.67 6.09
N ASN A 304 12.18 -22.51 5.90
CA ASN A 304 12.37 -23.87 5.40
C ASN A 304 11.27 -24.23 4.41
N ASN A 305 11.66 -24.71 3.22
CA ASN A 305 10.74 -25.16 2.17
C ASN A 305 9.61 -24.15 1.85
N GLY A 306 9.93 -22.86 1.82
CA GLY A 306 8.95 -21.80 1.54
C GLY A 306 8.09 -21.36 2.72
N ILE A 307 8.32 -21.89 3.93
CA ILE A 307 7.58 -21.57 5.15
C ILE A 307 8.47 -20.72 6.06
N ILE A 308 7.93 -19.59 6.49
CA ILE A 308 8.53 -18.73 7.51
C ILE A 308 7.95 -19.13 8.87
N GLN A 309 8.81 -19.32 9.87
CA GLN A 309 8.41 -19.58 11.25
C GLN A 309 9.21 -18.70 12.22
N CYS A 310 8.52 -18.02 13.13
CA CYS A 310 9.19 -17.41 14.27
C CYS A 310 8.47 -17.70 15.58
N THR A 311 9.26 -17.93 16.61
CA THR A 311 8.81 -17.98 18.00
C THR A 311 9.62 -16.95 18.76
N PHE A 312 8.95 -16.05 19.47
CA PHE A 312 9.62 -15.00 20.22
C PHE A 312 8.78 -14.57 21.41
N ILE A 313 9.46 -14.03 22.42
CA ILE A 313 8.83 -13.40 23.56
C ILE A 313 8.73 -11.91 23.28
N ALA A 314 7.53 -11.34 23.40
CA ALA A 314 7.31 -9.90 23.37
C ALA A 314 6.99 -9.42 24.79
N ARG A 315 7.92 -8.74 25.44
CA ARG A 315 7.70 -8.09 26.75
C ARG A 315 7.43 -6.61 26.50
N SER A 316 6.39 -6.07 27.13
CA SER A 316 5.81 -4.75 26.82
C SER A 316 5.00 -4.73 25.52
N ILE A 317 3.70 -5.04 25.61
CA ILE A 317 2.70 -4.39 24.73
C ILE A 317 2.46 -2.99 25.32
N SER A 318 3.47 -2.13 25.31
CA SER A 318 3.20 -0.70 25.31
C SER A 318 2.73 -0.42 23.90
N ILE A 319 1.41 -0.39 23.67
CA ILE A 319 0.87 0.16 22.43
C ILE A 319 1.33 1.61 22.41
N LEU A 320 2.42 1.86 21.70
CA LEU A 320 3.02 3.17 21.54
C LEU A 320 2.11 3.93 20.59
N ASN A 321 1.04 4.47 21.15
CA ASN A 321 0.42 5.65 20.60
C ASN A 321 1.30 6.82 21.10
N PRO A 322 2.09 7.51 20.25
CA PRO A 322 2.94 8.62 20.70
C PRO A 322 2.12 9.79 21.28
N LEU A 323 0.80 9.71 21.20
CA LEU A 323 -0.16 10.73 21.59
C LEU A 323 -1.09 10.33 22.75
N GLN A 324 -1.08 9.08 23.24
CA GLN A 324 -1.94 8.68 24.36
C GLN A 324 -1.27 7.65 25.27
N ASN A 325 -1.28 7.97 26.57
CA ASN A 325 -0.79 7.14 27.69
C ASN A 325 -1.21 5.66 27.57
N SER A 326 -0.21 4.78 27.75
CA SER A 326 -0.29 3.40 28.26
C SER A 326 -1.67 2.74 28.21
N ARG A 327 -1.89 1.87 27.21
CA ARG A 327 -3.03 0.94 27.24
C ARG A 327 -2.71 -0.31 28.04
N SER A 328 -3.70 -0.75 28.81
CA SER A 328 -3.62 -1.85 29.77
C SER A 328 -3.51 -3.22 29.08
N ILE A 329 -2.83 -4.14 29.78
CA ILE A 329 -2.60 -5.56 29.49
C ILE A 329 -3.91 -6.36 29.25
N ASN A 330 -5.08 -5.82 29.62
CA ASN A 330 -6.41 -6.46 29.48
C ASN A 330 -7.27 -5.89 28.33
N SER A 331 -6.66 -5.52 27.21
CA SER A 331 -7.39 -4.91 26.08
C SER A 331 -7.77 -5.97 25.03
N LEU A 332 -8.93 -5.77 24.40
CA LEU A 332 -9.45 -6.63 23.32
C LEU A 332 -9.04 -6.07 21.96
N TYR A 333 -8.47 -6.90 21.08
CA TYR A 333 -7.95 -6.48 19.77
C TYR A 333 -8.52 -7.29 18.61
N HIS A 334 -8.71 -6.66 17.45
CA HIS A 334 -8.74 -7.41 16.21
C HIS A 334 -7.32 -7.88 15.87
N ILE A 335 -7.19 -9.16 15.55
CA ILE A 335 -5.92 -9.77 15.16
C ILE A 335 -5.85 -9.79 13.64
N PHE A 336 -4.82 -9.14 13.09
CA PHE A 336 -4.52 -9.17 11.68
C PHE A 336 -3.39 -10.16 11.44
N LEU A 337 -3.54 -11.04 10.46
CA LEU A 337 -2.49 -11.93 10.00
C LEU A 337 -2.25 -11.60 8.52
N ALA A 338 -1.02 -11.28 8.15
CA ALA A 338 -0.69 -10.90 6.78
C ALA A 338 0.59 -11.55 6.29
N TYR A 339 0.71 -11.71 4.98
CA TYR A 339 1.90 -12.25 4.34
C TYR A 339 2.12 -11.60 2.97
N GLY A 340 3.36 -11.57 2.51
CA GLY A 340 3.69 -11.02 1.21
C GLY A 340 5.18 -11.13 0.90
N SER A 341 5.59 -10.51 -0.21
CA SER A 341 7.00 -10.39 -0.55
C SER A 341 7.71 -9.38 0.35
N SER A 342 9.03 -9.48 0.45
CA SER A 342 9.89 -8.51 1.12
C SER A 342 11.00 -8.07 0.17
N SER A 343 11.57 -6.90 0.44
CA SER A 343 12.76 -6.40 -0.25
C SER A 343 13.71 -5.84 0.79
N ASN A 344 14.90 -6.42 0.92
CA ASN A 344 15.95 -5.97 1.84
C ASN A 344 15.46 -5.78 3.30
N GLY A 345 14.67 -6.72 3.81
CA GLY A 345 14.14 -6.66 5.19
C GLY A 345 12.95 -5.73 5.36
N GLN A 346 12.40 -5.20 4.26
CA GLN A 346 11.20 -4.36 4.25
C GLN A 346 10.03 -5.10 3.61
N VAL A 347 8.90 -5.16 4.33
CA VAL A 347 7.66 -5.76 3.83
C VAL A 347 7.14 -5.01 2.60
N GLN A 348 6.62 -5.74 1.62
CA GLN A 348 5.91 -5.17 0.48
C GLN A 348 4.40 -5.26 0.70
N TYR A 349 3.61 -4.67 -0.20
CA TYR A 349 2.17 -4.78 -0.15
C TYR A 349 1.72 -6.24 -0.21
N HIS A 350 1.04 -6.73 0.84
CA HIS A 350 0.52 -8.10 0.93
C HIS A 350 -0.57 -8.43 -0.11
N GLY A 351 -1.08 -7.44 -0.85
CA GLY A 351 -2.18 -7.68 -1.76
C GLY A 351 -3.52 -7.98 -1.04
N PRO A 352 -4.60 -8.15 -1.80
CA PRO A 352 -5.92 -8.44 -1.24
C PRO A 352 -6.06 -9.87 -0.68
N SER A 353 -5.28 -10.83 -1.19
CA SER A 353 -5.25 -12.23 -0.73
C SER A 353 -4.30 -12.49 0.44
N GLY A 354 -3.38 -11.56 0.70
CA GLY A 354 -2.34 -11.69 1.72
C GLY A 354 -2.74 -11.22 3.11
N ARG A 355 -4.04 -11.16 3.43
CA ARG A 355 -4.56 -10.57 4.68
C ARG A 355 -5.71 -11.37 5.27
N PHE A 356 -5.71 -11.50 6.57
CA PHE A 356 -6.73 -12.17 7.36
C PHE A 356 -7.00 -11.35 8.62
N ILE A 357 -8.26 -11.20 9.01
CA ILE A 357 -8.67 -10.41 10.18
C ILE A 357 -9.58 -11.29 11.04
N SER A 358 -9.41 -11.24 12.37
CA SER A 358 -10.30 -11.93 13.30
C SER A 358 -11.74 -11.41 13.21
N ASN A 359 -12.72 -12.31 13.31
CA ASN A 359 -14.14 -11.96 13.23
C ASN A 359 -14.63 -11.11 14.41
N SER A 360 -13.95 -11.19 15.54
CA SER A 360 -14.23 -10.48 16.77
C SER A 360 -12.94 -9.94 17.39
N ARG A 361 -13.09 -9.13 18.44
CA ARG A 361 -11.95 -8.69 19.25
C ARG A 361 -11.58 -9.79 20.25
N ILE A 362 -10.28 -10.03 20.39
CA ILE A 362 -9.69 -11.15 21.12
C ILE A 362 -8.88 -10.61 22.30
N ASP A 363 -9.02 -11.25 23.45
CA ASP A 363 -8.15 -11.08 24.61
C ASP A 363 -6.97 -12.04 24.47
N LEU A 364 -5.74 -11.51 24.42
CA LEU A 364 -4.53 -12.32 24.27
C LEU A 364 -4.16 -13.10 25.54
N LEU A 365 -4.80 -12.82 26.68
CA LEU A 365 -4.63 -13.52 27.95
C LEU A 365 -5.62 -14.67 28.13
N ALA A 366 -6.75 -14.63 27.42
CA ALA A 366 -7.79 -15.65 27.52
C ALA A 366 -7.70 -16.61 26.33
N ALA A 367 -7.23 -17.83 26.59
CA ALA A 367 -7.08 -18.87 25.57
C ALA A 367 -8.38 -19.04 24.75
N SER A 368 -8.24 -19.01 23.42
CA SER A 368 -9.38 -19.04 22.51
C SER A 368 -8.97 -19.49 21.10
N ASN A 369 -9.93 -20.06 20.37
CA ASN A 369 -9.79 -20.33 18.94
C ASN A 369 -10.39 -19.17 18.14
N VAL A 370 -9.52 -18.42 17.46
CA VAL A 370 -9.88 -17.25 16.67
C VAL A 370 -10.29 -17.71 15.28
N THR A 371 -11.44 -17.23 14.82
CA THR A 371 -11.94 -17.48 13.47
C THR A 371 -11.77 -16.25 12.61
N SER A 372 -11.46 -16.44 11.32
CA SER A 372 -11.40 -15.32 10.38
C SER A 372 -12.80 -14.74 10.17
N GLY A 373 -12.90 -13.41 10.10
CA GLY A 373 -14.12 -12.72 9.69
C GLY A 373 -14.49 -13.08 8.25
N PRO A 374 -15.77 -12.96 7.86
CA PRO A 374 -16.17 -13.19 6.47
C PRO A 374 -15.37 -12.26 5.55
N TYR A 375 -14.56 -12.85 4.68
CA TYR A 375 -13.88 -12.14 3.59
C TYR A 375 -14.95 -11.48 2.73
N GLY A 376 -15.11 -10.17 2.87
CA GLY A 376 -16.00 -9.39 2.04
C GLY A 376 -15.31 -8.13 1.60
N LEU A 377 -15.47 -7.78 0.33
CA LEU A 377 -15.22 -6.41 -0.11
C LEU A 377 -15.95 -5.44 0.81
N ASP A 378 -15.28 -4.32 1.10
CA ASP A 378 -15.87 -3.26 1.91
C ASP A 378 -17.23 -2.86 1.32
N PRO A 379 -18.28 -2.68 2.14
CA PRO A 379 -19.61 -2.32 1.66
C PRO A 379 -19.63 -1.08 0.74
N LEU A 380 -18.77 -0.10 0.98
CA LEU A 380 -18.65 1.08 0.10
C LEU A 380 -18.08 0.72 -1.27
N VAL A 381 -17.12 -0.22 -1.33
CA VAL A 381 -16.56 -0.72 -2.60
C VAL A 381 -17.61 -1.52 -3.37
N LYS A 382 -18.39 -2.35 -2.67
CA LYS A 382 -19.53 -3.07 -3.27
C LYS A 382 -20.56 -2.11 -3.86
N ALA A 383 -20.92 -1.08 -3.10
CA ALA A 383 -21.85 -0.04 -3.54
C ALA A 383 -21.30 0.75 -4.74
N HIS A 384 -20.02 1.14 -4.70
CA HIS A 384 -19.32 1.80 -5.81
C HIS A 384 -19.42 0.98 -7.10
N GLY A 385 -18.95 -0.28 -7.06
CA GLY A 385 -18.97 -1.17 -8.23
C GLY A 385 -20.39 -1.40 -8.75
N SER A 386 -21.35 -1.65 -7.86
CA SER A 386 -22.76 -1.88 -8.21
C SER A 386 -23.38 -0.68 -8.92
N LEU A 387 -23.16 0.53 -8.40
CA LEU A 387 -23.65 1.76 -9.01
C LEU A 387 -22.99 2.02 -10.37
N MET A 388 -21.69 1.72 -10.54
CA MET A 388 -21.02 1.86 -11.84
C MET A 388 -21.59 0.88 -12.88
N LEU A 389 -21.88 -0.37 -12.49
CA LEU A 389 -22.54 -1.34 -13.39
C LEU A 389 -23.94 -0.87 -13.79
N ILE A 390 -24.76 -0.41 -12.84
CA ILE A 390 -26.11 0.12 -13.12
C ILE A 390 -26.03 1.40 -13.98
N ALA A 391 -25.09 2.28 -13.72
CA ALA A 391 -24.92 3.50 -14.51
C ALA A 391 -24.60 3.17 -15.98
N TRP A 392 -23.59 2.33 -16.21
CA TRP A 392 -22.99 2.17 -17.53
C TRP A 392 -23.48 0.97 -18.34
N MET A 393 -24.02 -0.06 -17.69
CA MET A 393 -24.62 -1.20 -18.39
C MET A 393 -26.10 -0.96 -18.71
N THR A 394 -26.88 -0.36 -17.80
CA THR A 394 -28.33 -0.16 -18.02
C THR A 394 -28.65 1.27 -18.44
N THR A 395 -28.61 2.23 -17.52
CA THR A 395 -29.16 3.58 -17.77
C THR A 395 -28.44 4.30 -18.92
N GLY A 396 -27.11 4.23 -18.95
CA GLY A 396 -26.25 4.83 -19.99
C GLY A 396 -26.51 4.23 -21.36
N SER A 397 -26.42 2.91 -21.48
CA SER A 397 -26.63 2.21 -22.75
C SER A 397 -28.06 2.37 -23.27
N LEU A 398 -29.06 2.24 -22.39
CA LEU A 398 -30.46 2.40 -22.77
C LEU A 398 -30.76 3.82 -23.27
N GLY A 399 -30.26 4.84 -22.58
CA GLY A 399 -30.47 6.23 -23.01
C GLY A 399 -29.81 6.55 -24.35
N MET A 400 -28.66 5.94 -24.68
CA MET A 400 -28.04 6.08 -26.00
C MET A 400 -28.83 5.36 -27.10
N ILE A 401 -29.33 4.13 -26.84
CA ILE A 401 -30.19 3.38 -27.77
C ILE A 401 -31.46 4.19 -28.10
N LEU A 402 -32.14 4.72 -27.08
CA LEU A 402 -33.36 5.52 -27.27
C LEU A 402 -33.10 6.79 -28.09
N ALA A 403 -31.99 7.49 -27.82
CA ALA A 403 -31.62 8.68 -28.58
C ALA A 403 -31.20 8.40 -30.03
N ARG A 404 -30.78 7.18 -30.35
CA ARG A 404 -30.39 6.79 -31.72
C ARG A 404 -31.57 6.26 -32.52
N TYR A 405 -32.26 5.24 -32.02
CA TYR A 405 -33.23 4.48 -32.80
C TYR A 405 -34.69 4.93 -32.60
N PHE A 406 -35.05 5.49 -31.44
CA PHE A 406 -36.46 5.79 -31.11
C PHE A 406 -36.88 7.23 -31.44
N LYS A 407 -36.06 8.01 -32.16
CA LYS A 407 -36.37 9.38 -32.58
C LYS A 407 -37.62 9.47 -33.48
N VAL A 408 -37.84 8.44 -34.31
CA VAL A 408 -38.94 8.42 -35.30
C VAL A 408 -40.23 7.87 -34.69
N THR A 409 -40.12 6.81 -33.88
CA THR A 409 -41.26 6.09 -33.28
C THR A 409 -41.75 6.73 -31.97
N GLY A 410 -40.87 7.43 -31.23
CA GLY A 410 -41.19 8.10 -29.96
C GLY A 410 -41.59 9.57 -30.08
N LYS A 411 -42.25 9.99 -31.16
CA LYS A 411 -42.65 11.41 -31.40
C LYS A 411 -43.82 11.89 -30.55
N GLN A 412 -44.55 10.99 -29.89
CA GLN A 412 -45.62 11.35 -28.97
C GLN A 412 -45.11 12.34 -27.93
N LEU A 413 -45.94 13.33 -27.57
CA LEU A 413 -45.53 14.39 -26.67
C LEU A 413 -45.87 14.02 -25.22
N VAL A 414 -44.87 14.08 -24.35
CA VAL A 414 -45.00 14.00 -22.89
C VAL A 414 -44.32 15.24 -22.32
N LEU A 415 -45.03 16.00 -21.49
CA LEU A 415 -44.54 17.27 -20.93
C LEU A 415 -44.03 18.26 -22.01
N GLY A 416 -44.68 18.29 -23.17
CA GLY A 416 -44.34 19.20 -24.27
C GLY A 416 -43.07 18.82 -25.06
N LYS A 417 -42.48 17.64 -24.82
CA LYS A 417 -41.34 17.10 -25.58
C LYS A 417 -41.63 15.68 -26.07
N ALA A 418 -40.92 15.26 -27.11
CA ALA A 418 -41.04 13.89 -27.62
C ALA A 418 -40.63 12.86 -26.54
N VAL A 419 -41.36 11.74 -26.43
CA VAL A 419 -41.11 10.68 -25.44
C VAL A 419 -39.65 10.22 -25.46
N TRP A 420 -39.07 9.98 -26.64
CA TRP A 420 -37.67 9.53 -26.75
C TRP A 420 -36.70 10.51 -26.11
N PHE A 421 -36.97 11.81 -26.22
CA PHE A 421 -36.12 12.87 -25.69
C PHE A 421 -36.22 12.92 -24.16
N GLN A 422 -37.44 12.81 -23.64
CA GLN A 422 -37.66 12.80 -22.19
C GLN A 422 -37.05 11.55 -21.54
N ALA A 423 -37.22 10.38 -22.17
CA ALA A 423 -36.63 9.14 -21.71
C ALA A 423 -35.10 9.17 -21.76
N HIS A 424 -34.52 9.66 -22.86
CA HIS A 424 -33.07 9.86 -22.97
C HIS A 424 -32.56 10.81 -21.86
N PHE A 425 -33.18 11.98 -21.70
CA PHE A 425 -32.78 12.96 -20.69
C PHE A 425 -32.82 12.36 -19.28
N PHE A 426 -33.92 11.69 -18.94
CA PHE A 426 -34.08 11.06 -17.62
C PHE A 426 -33.03 9.98 -17.36
N LEU A 427 -32.80 9.08 -18.31
CA LEU A 427 -31.81 8.02 -18.17
C LEU A 427 -30.39 8.57 -18.08
N MET A 428 -30.03 9.57 -18.89
CA MET A 428 -28.69 10.20 -18.82
C MET A 428 -28.49 10.94 -17.50
N ALA A 429 -29.53 11.60 -16.97
CA ALA A 429 -29.46 12.22 -15.65
C ALA A 429 -29.21 11.18 -14.55
N LEU A 430 -29.90 10.03 -14.60
CA LEU A 430 -29.65 8.93 -13.68
C LEU A 430 -28.23 8.38 -13.79
N THR A 431 -27.71 8.19 -15.00
CA THR A 431 -26.33 7.74 -15.23
C THR A 431 -25.32 8.69 -14.59
N VAL A 432 -25.48 10.01 -14.80
CA VAL A 432 -24.57 11.02 -14.23
C VAL A 432 -24.68 11.04 -12.70
N CYS A 433 -25.88 11.05 -12.14
CA CYS A 433 -26.07 11.03 -10.68
C CYS A 433 -25.47 9.78 -10.03
N ALA A 434 -25.70 8.59 -10.61
CA ALA A 434 -25.12 7.34 -10.12
C ALA A 434 -23.60 7.35 -10.23
N THR A 435 -23.04 7.90 -11.31
CA THR A 435 -21.58 8.04 -11.49
C THR A 435 -20.98 8.97 -10.44
N ILE A 436 -21.60 10.13 -10.16
CA ILE A 436 -21.14 11.07 -9.12
C ILE A 436 -21.19 10.41 -7.74
N ALA A 437 -22.33 9.81 -7.38
CA ALA A 437 -22.50 9.15 -6.08
C ALA A 437 -21.46 8.04 -5.90
N SER A 438 -21.29 7.19 -6.91
CA SER A 438 -20.31 6.11 -6.89
C SER A 438 -18.87 6.62 -6.81
N PHE A 439 -18.53 7.69 -7.54
CA PHE A 439 -17.22 8.33 -7.46
C PHE A 439 -16.93 8.82 -6.04
N VAL A 440 -17.87 9.51 -5.39
CA VAL A 440 -17.73 9.96 -4.00
C VAL A 440 -17.49 8.79 -3.05
N LEU A 441 -18.22 7.69 -3.19
CA LEU A 441 -18.04 6.50 -2.34
C LEU A 441 -16.61 5.94 -2.38
N ALA A 442 -15.98 5.92 -3.57
CA ALA A 442 -14.60 5.45 -3.71
C ALA A 442 -13.60 6.35 -2.95
N PHE A 443 -13.73 7.68 -3.05
CA PHE A 443 -12.85 8.61 -2.34
C PHE A 443 -13.07 8.60 -0.83
N VAL A 444 -14.32 8.46 -0.38
CA VAL A 444 -14.64 8.31 1.04
C VAL A 444 -13.97 7.05 1.60
N LYS A 445 -13.98 5.95 0.85
CA LYS A 445 -13.36 4.70 1.29
C LYS A 445 -11.84 4.77 1.38
N GLU A 446 -11.18 5.37 0.38
CA GLU A 446 -9.71 5.39 0.36
C GLU A 446 -9.11 6.52 1.20
N GLN A 447 -9.89 7.51 1.62
CA GLN A 447 -9.46 8.69 2.42
C GLN A 447 -8.23 9.43 1.84
N GLY A 448 -7.95 9.24 0.56
CA GLY A 448 -6.74 9.72 -0.09
C GLY A 448 -6.52 9.06 -1.46
N TRP A 449 -5.40 9.38 -2.09
CA TRP A 449 -5.04 8.80 -3.39
C TRP A 449 -4.21 7.54 -3.22
N ASN A 450 -4.66 6.43 -3.81
CA ASN A 450 -3.95 5.16 -3.78
C ASN A 450 -3.20 4.94 -5.11
N TYR A 451 -1.87 5.08 -5.08
CA TYR A 451 -1.01 4.96 -6.28
C TYR A 451 -1.03 3.55 -6.91
N ASN A 452 -1.39 2.51 -6.15
CA ASN A 452 -1.45 1.14 -6.65
C ASN A 452 -2.71 0.86 -7.50
N LEU A 453 -3.78 1.65 -7.34
CA LEU A 453 -5.01 1.58 -8.16
C LEU A 453 -5.03 2.64 -9.27
N SER A 454 -3.85 3.17 -9.61
CA SER A 454 -3.71 4.39 -10.40
C SER A 454 -4.43 4.35 -11.74
N THR A 455 -4.36 3.28 -12.52
CA THR A 455 -4.97 3.26 -13.86
C THR A 455 -6.50 3.34 -13.82
N HIS A 456 -7.16 2.52 -12.99
CA HIS A 456 -8.63 2.56 -12.83
C HIS A 456 -9.08 3.92 -12.27
N ALA A 457 -8.38 4.44 -11.26
CA ALA A 457 -8.72 5.73 -10.66
C ALA A 457 -8.55 6.89 -11.64
N ILE A 458 -7.46 6.92 -12.43
CA ILE A 458 -7.19 7.97 -13.42
C ILE A 458 -8.25 7.96 -14.52
N ILE A 459 -8.51 6.79 -15.13
CA ILE A 459 -9.51 6.67 -16.19
C ILE A 459 -10.90 7.02 -15.62
N GLY A 460 -11.22 6.56 -14.41
CA GLY A 460 -12.45 6.92 -13.71
C GLY A 460 -12.62 8.43 -13.51
N CYS A 461 -11.56 9.16 -13.14
CA CYS A 461 -11.59 10.62 -13.03
C CYS A 461 -11.87 11.28 -14.38
N ILE A 462 -11.24 10.82 -15.46
CA ILE A 462 -11.48 11.34 -16.81
C ILE A 462 -12.94 11.10 -17.22
N VAL A 463 -13.46 9.88 -17.03
CA VAL A 463 -14.87 9.54 -17.31
C VAL A 463 -15.81 10.42 -16.50
N MET A 464 -15.55 10.63 -15.21
CA MET A 464 -16.37 11.49 -14.35
C MET A 464 -16.37 12.94 -14.84
N CYS A 465 -15.21 13.53 -15.16
CA CYS A 465 -15.15 14.89 -15.69
C CYS A 465 -15.95 15.02 -16.99
N LEU A 466 -15.73 14.13 -17.96
CA LEU A 466 -16.41 14.18 -19.25
C LEU A 466 -17.93 13.96 -19.11
N ALA A 467 -18.36 13.03 -18.26
CA ALA A 467 -19.77 12.75 -17.98
C ALA A 467 -20.46 13.91 -17.25
N PHE A 468 -19.77 14.62 -16.36
CA PHE A 468 -20.30 15.81 -15.70
C PHE A 468 -20.50 16.99 -16.67
N PHE A 469 -19.56 17.19 -17.61
CA PHE A 469 -19.70 18.26 -18.60
C PHE A 469 -20.77 17.97 -19.66
N GLN A 470 -21.10 16.71 -19.93
CA GLN A 470 -22.15 16.33 -20.89
C GLN A 470 -23.48 17.10 -20.70
N PRO A 471 -24.16 17.03 -19.53
CA PRO A 471 -25.39 17.76 -19.30
C PRO A 471 -25.21 19.28 -19.34
N LEU A 472 -24.06 19.82 -18.90
CA LEU A 472 -23.78 21.25 -18.98
C LEU A 472 -23.76 21.72 -20.45
N ILE A 473 -23.13 20.95 -21.34
CA ILE A 473 -23.14 21.21 -22.78
C ILE A 473 -24.58 21.13 -23.32
N ALA A 474 -25.37 20.16 -22.85
CA ALA A 474 -26.77 19.99 -23.24
C ALA A 474 -27.69 21.16 -22.82
N LEU A 475 -27.36 21.90 -21.75
CA LEU A 475 -28.08 23.12 -21.37
C LEU A 475 -27.91 24.24 -22.40
N PHE A 476 -26.74 24.33 -23.04
CA PHE A 476 -26.46 25.30 -24.10
C PHE A 476 -26.88 24.83 -25.49
N ARG A 477 -27.75 23.82 -25.57
CA ARG A 477 -28.26 23.25 -26.83
C ARG A 477 -28.98 24.33 -27.66
N PRO A 478 -28.48 24.68 -28.86
CA PRO A 478 -29.11 25.68 -29.73
C PRO A 478 -30.50 25.26 -30.22
N SER A 479 -31.33 26.21 -30.66
CA SER A 479 -32.64 25.90 -31.26
C SER A 479 -32.49 24.99 -32.50
N PRO A 480 -33.51 24.18 -32.85
CA PRO A 480 -33.46 23.30 -34.02
C PRO A 480 -33.15 24.03 -35.35
N GLN A 481 -33.53 25.30 -35.46
CA GLN A 481 -33.35 26.13 -36.66
C GLN A 481 -31.99 26.87 -36.68
N SER A 482 -31.17 26.76 -35.64
CA SER A 482 -29.89 27.49 -35.56
C SER A 482 -28.80 26.87 -36.46
N SER A 483 -28.05 27.71 -37.18
CA SER A 483 -26.90 27.27 -37.98
C SER A 483 -25.77 26.65 -37.17
N ARG A 484 -25.66 26.96 -35.86
CA ARG A 484 -24.65 26.39 -34.96
C ARG A 484 -25.05 25.03 -34.39
N ARG A 485 -26.25 24.52 -34.72
CA ARG A 485 -26.78 23.28 -34.16
C ARG A 485 -25.95 22.05 -34.54
N PHE A 486 -25.32 22.05 -35.72
CA PHE A 486 -24.47 20.94 -36.14
C PHE A 486 -23.22 20.80 -35.25
N ILE A 487 -22.64 21.92 -34.80
CA ILE A 487 -21.44 21.94 -33.92
C ILE A 487 -21.78 21.26 -32.60
N PHE A 488 -22.91 21.65 -32.00
CA PHE A 488 -23.43 21.00 -30.79
C PHE A 488 -23.65 19.50 -30.99
N ASN A 489 -24.31 19.10 -32.09
CA ASN A 489 -24.61 17.68 -32.33
C ASN A 489 -23.32 16.84 -32.44
N TRP A 490 -22.33 17.32 -33.20
CA TRP A 490 -21.04 16.63 -33.36
C TRP A 490 -20.29 16.53 -32.04
N PHE A 491 -20.14 17.64 -31.32
CA PHE A 491 -19.42 17.64 -30.05
C PHE A 491 -20.10 16.76 -29.00
N HIS A 492 -21.44 16.84 -28.90
CA HIS A 492 -22.22 16.02 -27.98
C HIS A 492 -22.10 14.52 -28.30
N VAL A 493 -22.14 14.13 -29.57
CA VAL A 493 -22.01 12.71 -29.98
C VAL A 493 -20.58 12.20 -29.81
N ILE A 494 -19.55 12.95 -30.21
CA ILE A 494 -18.15 12.56 -30.03
C ILE A 494 -17.82 12.40 -28.55
N ASN A 495 -18.19 13.39 -27.72
CA ASN A 495 -17.95 13.32 -26.29
C ASN A 495 -18.64 12.09 -25.67
N ALA A 496 -19.90 11.82 -26.04
CA ALA A 496 -20.61 10.62 -25.56
C ALA A 496 -19.91 9.31 -25.97
N LEU A 497 -19.39 9.23 -27.20
CA LEU A 497 -18.66 8.04 -27.68
C LEU A 497 -17.35 7.83 -26.89
N VAL A 498 -16.56 8.89 -26.70
CA VAL A 498 -15.31 8.81 -25.92
C VAL A 498 -15.60 8.37 -24.49
N ILE A 499 -16.60 8.98 -23.84
CA ILE A 499 -17.04 8.60 -22.50
C ILE A 499 -17.41 7.12 -22.44
N LYS A 500 -18.22 6.62 -23.39
CA LYS A 500 -18.64 5.22 -23.39
C LYS A 500 -17.44 4.29 -23.52
N VAL A 501 -16.51 4.53 -24.45
CA VAL A 501 -15.31 3.69 -24.61
C VAL A 501 -14.46 3.67 -23.35
N LEU A 502 -14.21 4.83 -22.75
CA LEU A 502 -13.43 4.92 -21.51
C LEU A 502 -14.15 4.27 -20.32
N ALA A 503 -15.47 4.42 -20.22
CA ALA A 503 -16.26 3.79 -19.17
C ALA A 503 -16.22 2.26 -19.28
N VAL A 504 -16.31 1.70 -20.49
CA VAL A 504 -16.17 0.26 -20.73
C VAL A 504 -14.80 -0.23 -20.26
N ALA A 505 -13.71 0.42 -20.71
CA ALA A 505 -12.37 0.06 -20.27
C ALA A 505 -12.24 0.14 -18.73
N ASN A 506 -12.82 1.16 -18.13
CA ASN A 506 -12.75 1.35 -16.68
C ASN A 506 -13.54 0.31 -15.89
N LEU A 507 -14.66 -0.20 -16.41
CA LEU A 507 -15.41 -1.30 -15.82
C LEU A 507 -14.58 -2.59 -15.79
N PHE A 508 -13.86 -2.91 -16.86
CA PHE A 508 -12.96 -4.07 -16.87
C PHE A 508 -11.85 -3.95 -15.83
N LEU A 509 -11.20 -2.78 -15.77
CA LEU A 509 -10.17 -2.52 -14.76
C LEU A 509 -10.74 -2.62 -13.33
N GLY A 510 -11.94 -2.08 -13.09
CA GLY A 510 -12.61 -2.17 -11.79
C GLY A 510 -12.96 -3.61 -11.41
N LEU A 511 -13.45 -4.41 -12.36
CA LEU A 511 -13.76 -5.83 -12.11
C LEU A 511 -12.50 -6.64 -11.84
N GLN A 512 -11.38 -6.37 -12.51
CA GLN A 512 -10.10 -7.04 -12.25
C GLN A 512 -9.58 -6.81 -10.83
N VAL A 513 -9.84 -5.64 -10.25
CA VAL A 513 -9.51 -5.32 -8.84
C VAL A 513 -10.41 -6.10 -7.86
N VAL A 514 -11.63 -6.43 -8.28
CA VAL A 514 -12.63 -7.11 -7.46
C VAL A 514 -12.58 -8.64 -7.62
N SER A 515 -12.11 -9.14 -8.76
CA SER A 515 -12.24 -10.55 -9.17
C SER A 515 -11.27 -11.54 -8.52
N HIS A 516 -10.59 -11.19 -7.41
CA HIS A 516 -9.61 -12.07 -6.77
C HIS A 516 -10.20 -13.42 -6.31
N THR A 517 -11.52 -13.49 -6.09
CA THR A 517 -12.25 -14.73 -5.76
C THR A 517 -13.01 -15.32 -6.96
N TYR A 518 -13.28 -14.51 -8.00
CA TYR A 518 -14.16 -14.86 -9.12
C TYR A 518 -13.57 -14.37 -10.45
N ALA A 519 -12.56 -15.08 -10.95
CA ALA A 519 -11.87 -14.75 -12.20
C ALA A 519 -12.79 -14.67 -13.44
N TRP A 520 -14.02 -15.20 -13.35
CA TRP A 520 -15.01 -15.19 -14.43
C TRP A 520 -15.75 -13.85 -14.60
N MET A 521 -15.69 -12.91 -13.64
CA MET A 521 -16.46 -11.64 -13.75
C MET A 521 -16.11 -10.82 -15.01
N PRO A 522 -14.82 -10.62 -15.38
CA PRO A 522 -14.48 -9.94 -16.62
C PRO A 522 -14.98 -10.68 -17.87
N GLU A 523 -15.05 -12.01 -17.85
CA GLU A 523 -15.56 -12.81 -18.97
C GLU A 523 -17.06 -12.56 -19.18
N VAL A 524 -17.84 -12.54 -18.09
CA VAL A 524 -19.27 -12.21 -18.13
C VAL A 524 -19.50 -10.77 -18.60
N MET A 525 -18.65 -9.82 -18.20
CA MET A 525 -18.65 -8.46 -18.73
C MET A 525 -18.34 -8.43 -20.24
N GLY A 526 -17.42 -9.25 -20.72
CA GLY A 526 -17.18 -9.46 -22.15
C GLY A 526 -18.42 -9.96 -22.90
N GLY A 527 -19.12 -10.92 -22.32
CA GLY A 527 -20.40 -11.42 -22.84
C GLY A 527 -21.48 -10.33 -22.93
N PHE A 528 -21.57 -9.46 -21.92
CA PHE A 528 -22.46 -8.30 -21.94
C PHE A 528 -22.16 -7.35 -23.11
N PHE A 529 -20.89 -7.04 -23.37
CA PHE A 529 -20.54 -6.16 -24.48
C PHE A 529 -20.78 -6.79 -25.85
N ALA A 530 -20.59 -8.10 -25.98
CA ALA A 530 -20.99 -8.83 -27.18
C ALA A 530 -22.53 -8.75 -27.38
N TRP A 531 -23.30 -8.91 -26.30
CA TRP A 531 -24.75 -8.73 -26.33
C TRP A 531 -25.19 -7.32 -26.71
N GLU A 532 -24.54 -6.30 -26.14
CA GLU A 532 -24.78 -4.89 -26.48
C GLU A 532 -24.48 -4.64 -27.98
N ALA A 533 -23.35 -5.11 -28.49
CA ALA A 533 -22.99 -4.98 -29.91
C ALA A 533 -24.01 -5.66 -30.83
N LEU A 534 -24.46 -6.88 -30.48
CA LEU A 534 -25.51 -7.60 -31.23
C LEU A 534 -26.84 -6.84 -31.25
N ALA A 535 -27.21 -6.21 -30.13
CA ALA A 535 -28.43 -5.40 -30.07
C ALA A 535 -28.32 -4.15 -30.96
N PHE A 536 -27.17 -3.46 -30.95
CA PHE A 536 -26.92 -2.32 -31.84
C PHE A 536 -26.97 -2.74 -33.31
N ILE A 537 -26.34 -3.85 -33.69
CA ILE A 537 -26.37 -4.39 -35.06
C ILE A 537 -27.82 -4.73 -35.46
N SER A 538 -28.56 -5.41 -34.59
CA SER A 538 -29.96 -5.79 -34.87
C SER A 538 -30.87 -4.57 -35.07
N LEU A 539 -30.72 -3.55 -34.22
CA LEU A 539 -31.47 -2.29 -34.33
C LEU A 539 -31.07 -1.50 -35.58
N GLU A 540 -29.79 -1.52 -35.97
CA GLU A 540 -29.30 -0.87 -37.18
C GLU A 540 -29.84 -1.56 -38.45
N ILE A 541 -29.80 -2.89 -38.51
CA ILE A 541 -30.38 -3.67 -39.61
C ILE A 541 -31.90 -3.41 -39.69
N ASN A 542 -32.61 -3.40 -38.55
CA ASN A 542 -34.04 -3.09 -38.51
C ASN A 542 -34.34 -1.69 -39.04
N ALA A 543 -33.56 -0.69 -38.63
CA ALA A 543 -33.72 0.68 -39.10
C ALA A 543 -33.50 0.80 -40.62
N GLN A 544 -32.48 0.14 -41.16
CA GLN A 544 -32.21 0.12 -42.61
C GLN A 544 -33.29 -0.62 -43.41
N MET A 545 -33.83 -1.72 -42.87
CA MET A 545 -34.95 -2.43 -43.51
C MET A 545 -36.21 -1.57 -43.53
N ALA A 546 -36.54 -0.91 -42.42
CA ALA A 546 -37.68 0.00 -42.35
C ALA A 546 -37.57 1.20 -43.31
N GLU A 547 -36.35 1.72 -43.53
CA GLU A 547 -36.10 2.77 -44.53
C GLU A 547 -36.29 2.27 -45.97
N LYS A 548 -35.81 1.06 -46.29
CA LYS A 548 -36.01 0.46 -47.61
C LYS A 548 -37.48 0.14 -47.91
N GLU A 549 -38.24 -0.28 -46.91
CA GLU A 549 -39.68 -0.56 -47.07
C GLU A 549 -40.49 0.71 -47.32
N THR A 550 -40.19 1.79 -46.58
CA THR A 550 -40.86 3.09 -46.78
C THR A 550 -40.45 3.76 -48.10
N GLY A 551 -39.21 3.58 -48.55
CA GLY A 551 -38.76 4.06 -49.87
C GLY A 551 -39.27 3.25 -51.08
N ARG A 552 -39.81 2.04 -50.88
CA ARG A 552 -40.34 1.17 -51.95
C ARG A 552 -41.86 1.26 -52.12
N TYR A 553 -42.57 1.73 -51.09
CA TYR A 553 -44.02 1.95 -51.08
C TYR A 553 -44.35 3.45 -51.14
N ASP A 554 -44.10 4.08 -52.28
CA ASP A 554 -44.76 5.34 -52.61
C ASP A 554 -45.14 5.31 -54.09
N VAL A 555 -46.37 4.83 -54.35
CA VAL A 555 -47.41 5.37 -55.26
C VAL A 555 -48.65 4.47 -55.01
N ASN A 556 -49.61 4.95 -54.20
CA ASN A 556 -51.00 4.46 -54.11
C ASN A 556 -51.38 3.22 -53.25
N ASP A 557 -50.88 3.01 -52.03
CA ASP A 557 -51.53 2.02 -51.14
C ASP A 557 -51.69 2.43 -49.66
N ASP A 558 -52.74 1.86 -49.05
CA ASP A 558 -53.39 2.14 -47.76
C ASP A 558 -52.43 2.23 -46.53
N PRO A 559 -52.60 3.17 -45.57
CA PRO A 559 -51.63 3.45 -44.49
C PRO A 559 -51.50 2.37 -43.40
N LYS A 560 -52.06 1.17 -43.60
CA LYS A 560 -52.13 0.10 -42.60
C LYS A 560 -51.07 -1.00 -42.75
N SER A 561 -49.92 -0.67 -43.34
CA SER A 561 -48.74 -1.54 -43.28
C SER A 561 -48.11 -1.50 -41.87
N LYS A 562 -47.90 -2.68 -41.28
CA LYS A 562 -47.58 -2.91 -39.86
C LYS A 562 -46.24 -2.29 -39.42
N SER A 563 -46.33 -1.06 -38.91
CA SER A 563 -45.55 -0.39 -37.85
C SER A 563 -44.12 -0.91 -37.54
N PRO A 564 -43.07 -0.34 -38.14
CA PRO A 564 -41.67 -0.44 -37.65
C PRO A 564 -41.53 -0.24 -36.12
N ALA A 565 -42.42 0.53 -35.50
CA ALA A 565 -42.49 0.72 -34.05
C ALA A 565 -42.68 -0.56 -33.21
N LYS A 566 -43.37 -1.59 -33.72
CA LYS A 566 -43.56 -2.85 -32.96
C LYS A 566 -42.28 -3.68 -32.90
N THR A 567 -41.54 -3.73 -34.00
CA THR A 567 -40.27 -4.47 -34.09
C THR A 567 -39.19 -3.79 -33.26
N ASP A 568 -39.11 -2.45 -33.27
CA ASP A 568 -38.18 -1.68 -32.43
C ASP A 568 -38.40 -1.97 -30.94
N VAL A 569 -39.66 -1.90 -30.48
CA VAL A 569 -40.01 -2.17 -29.08
C VAL A 569 -39.71 -3.62 -28.70
N PHE A 570 -39.95 -4.58 -29.60
CA PHE A 570 -39.62 -5.98 -29.37
C PHE A 570 -38.11 -6.21 -29.22
N LEU A 571 -37.29 -5.63 -30.10
CA LEU A 571 -35.83 -5.70 -30.01
C LEU A 571 -35.30 -5.04 -28.73
N LEU A 572 -35.92 -3.93 -28.32
CA LEU A 572 -35.59 -3.27 -27.05
C LEU A 572 -35.89 -4.14 -25.84
N LEU A 573 -37.04 -4.84 -25.82
CA LEU A 573 -37.39 -5.76 -24.75
C LEU A 573 -36.42 -6.94 -24.67
N ILE A 574 -36.03 -7.51 -25.81
CA ILE A 574 -34.99 -8.55 -25.88
C ILE A 574 -33.70 -8.03 -25.26
N TYR A 575 -33.23 -6.86 -25.71
CA TYR A 575 -32.02 -6.24 -25.18
C TYR A 575 -32.08 -6.07 -23.66
N LEU A 576 -33.19 -5.56 -23.12
CA LEU A 576 -33.40 -5.36 -21.69
C LEU A 576 -33.36 -6.67 -20.89
N CYS A 577 -33.98 -7.75 -21.40
CA CYS A 577 -33.93 -9.06 -20.75
C CYS A 577 -32.50 -9.59 -20.64
N GLY A 578 -31.74 -9.55 -21.74
CA GLY A 578 -30.33 -9.98 -21.73
C GLY A 578 -29.47 -9.10 -20.84
N ASN A 579 -29.65 -7.77 -20.90
CA ASN A 579 -28.95 -6.82 -20.06
C ASN A 579 -29.18 -7.09 -18.56
N LEU A 580 -30.43 -7.32 -18.17
CA LEU A 580 -30.79 -7.61 -16.78
C LEU A 580 -30.14 -8.92 -16.30
N ALA A 581 -30.08 -9.95 -17.14
CA ALA A 581 -29.42 -11.22 -16.80
C ALA A 581 -27.91 -11.02 -16.51
N PHE A 582 -27.19 -10.33 -17.39
CA PHE A 582 -25.77 -10.01 -17.17
C PHE A 582 -25.56 -9.13 -15.94
N LEU A 583 -26.37 -8.08 -15.77
CA LEU A 583 -26.26 -7.16 -14.64
C LEU A 583 -26.50 -7.87 -13.30
N ILE A 584 -27.58 -8.64 -13.18
CA ILE A 584 -27.89 -9.39 -11.95
C ILE A 584 -26.75 -10.36 -11.63
N THR A 585 -26.22 -11.06 -12.63
CA THR A 585 -25.12 -12.01 -12.45
C THR A 585 -23.90 -11.32 -11.82
N LEU A 586 -23.49 -10.17 -12.35
CA LEU A 586 -22.37 -9.39 -11.81
C LEU A 586 -22.67 -8.77 -10.44
N LEU A 587 -23.88 -8.27 -10.21
CA LEU A 587 -24.28 -7.71 -8.91
C LEU A 587 -24.31 -8.77 -7.80
N VAL A 588 -24.81 -9.98 -8.10
CA VAL A 588 -24.78 -11.11 -7.16
C VAL A 588 -23.34 -11.51 -6.85
N ALA A 589 -22.47 -11.51 -7.87
CA ALA A 589 -21.06 -11.80 -7.69
C ALA A 589 -20.39 -10.77 -6.76
N ILE A 590 -20.58 -9.47 -7.01
CA ILE A 590 -20.06 -8.39 -6.14
C ILE A 590 -20.64 -8.49 -4.72
N GLY A 591 -21.93 -8.79 -4.60
CA GLY A 591 -22.60 -8.96 -3.30
C GLY A 591 -21.99 -10.08 -2.45
N ARG A 592 -21.61 -11.19 -3.10
CA ARG A 592 -20.96 -12.36 -2.48
C ARG A 592 -19.45 -12.21 -2.27
N SER A 593 -18.82 -11.22 -2.90
CA SER A 593 -17.36 -10.99 -2.85
C SER A 593 -16.90 -10.27 -1.59
#